data_AF-A0A7Y6X718-F1
#
_entry.id   AF-A0A7Y6X718-F1
#
_cell.length_a   1.000
_cell.length_b   1.000
_cell.length_c   1.000
_cell.angle_alpha   90.00
_cell.angle_beta   90.00
_cell.angle_gamma   90.00
#
_symmetry.space_group_name_H-M   'P 1'
#
loop_
_entity.id
_entity.type
_entity.pdbx_description
1 polymer ?
#
loop_
_entity_poly.entity_id
_entity_poly.type
_entity_poly.pdbx_seq_one_letter_code
_entity_poly.pdbx_strand_id
1 'polypeptide(L)'
;MWRWRVVVLVLLAGAPQLAWADARVRSSERVFAKAMLASSSPASVVGDSVKASPPMPGDSSIEARLKACLLPGDVQCVIGQWMVLKTAETVPDWLRRLQWAFDVSNRQAGQCVKVAKAVHEGLLKLGERPVFLRVTLEGEQRKMLGFDEIVKGVFVKTHQVATTGLHVAIKIQGRIIDAYTGLAGLPEEEYMKRLIPYPGMKLVVETVDSL
;
A
#
# COMPACT_ATOMS: atom_id res chain seq x y z
N MET A 1 -27.90 15.21 73.30
CA MET A 1 -27.39 13.83 73.28
C MET A 1 -26.16 13.78 72.36
N TRP A 2 -24.97 13.53 72.95
CA TRP A 2 -23.76 12.84 72.42
C TRP A 2 -23.22 13.33 71.04
N ARG A 3 -22.11 14.10 70.87
CA ARG A 3 -20.67 13.96 71.25
C ARG A 3 -20.18 12.50 71.11
N TRP A 4 -19.09 12.15 70.41
CA TRP A 4 -17.65 12.30 70.74
C TRP A 4 -16.80 11.99 69.46
N ARG A 5 -15.83 12.84 69.08
CA ARG A 5 -14.35 12.78 69.28
C ARG A 5 -13.53 11.99 68.23
N VAL A 6 -12.56 12.72 67.67
CA VAL A 6 -11.33 12.31 66.97
C VAL A 6 -10.33 11.68 67.94
N VAL A 7 -9.59 10.65 67.52
CA VAL A 7 -8.21 10.36 67.97
C VAL A 7 -7.39 9.81 66.79
N VAL A 8 -6.20 10.40 66.61
CA VAL A 8 -5.11 10.04 65.71
C VAL A 8 -4.16 9.09 66.45
N LEU A 9 -3.52 8.12 65.77
CA LEU A 9 -2.15 7.74 66.12
C LEU A 9 -1.35 7.18 64.93
N VAL A 10 -0.09 7.59 64.92
CA VAL A 10 1.02 7.45 63.97
C VAL A 10 1.94 6.29 64.38
N LEU A 11 2.73 5.71 63.45
CA LEU A 11 4.15 5.25 63.56
C LEU A 11 4.41 4.19 62.45
N LEU A 12 5.19 4.47 61.39
CA LEU A 12 6.67 4.52 61.24
C LEU A 12 7.37 3.15 61.11
N ALA A 13 7.91 2.86 59.91
CA ALA A 13 9.15 2.12 59.59
C ALA A 13 9.19 1.84 58.07
N GLY A 14 10.25 2.06 57.27
CA GLY A 14 11.60 2.56 57.52
C GLY A 14 12.26 3.03 56.21
N ALA A 15 13.34 3.81 56.35
CA ALA A 15 14.33 4.17 55.33
C ALA A 15 15.46 3.10 55.31
N PRO A 16 16.44 3.04 54.36
CA PRO A 16 17.39 4.11 53.96
C PRO A 16 17.61 4.25 52.42
N GLN A 17 17.85 5.46 51.88
CA GLN A 17 19.16 6.08 51.53
C GLN A 17 20.10 5.25 50.64
N LEU A 18 20.44 5.79 49.45
CA LEU A 18 21.83 6.04 49.03
C LEU A 18 21.89 6.89 47.75
N ALA A 19 22.58 8.02 47.86
CA ALA A 19 22.93 8.95 46.80
C ALA A 19 24.34 8.64 46.28
N TRP A 20 24.54 8.75 44.97
CA TRP A 20 25.85 8.92 44.30
C TRP A 20 25.59 9.91 43.15
N ALA A 21 25.95 11.19 43.29
CA ALA A 21 27.27 11.78 43.11
C ALA A 21 27.54 12.21 41.65
N ASP A 22 27.62 13.54 41.50
CA ASP A 22 28.15 14.29 40.37
C ASP A 22 29.51 13.78 39.87
N ALA A 23 29.70 13.80 38.55
CA ALA A 23 31.01 13.97 37.94
C ALA A 23 30.92 15.04 36.85
N ARG A 24 31.75 16.08 37.04
CA ARG A 24 31.87 17.31 36.27
C ARG A 24 33.03 17.23 35.25
N VAL A 25 32.81 17.93 34.12
CA VAL A 25 33.75 18.88 33.47
C VAL A 25 34.88 18.33 32.57
N ARG A 26 34.87 18.76 31.29
CA ARG A 26 35.90 19.55 30.53
C ARG A 26 35.64 19.38 29.02
N SER A 27 35.09 20.38 28.34
CA SER A 27 35.79 21.48 27.66
C SER A 27 36.74 21.05 26.53
N SER A 28 36.29 21.21 25.27
CA SER A 28 37.13 21.65 24.16
C SER A 28 36.27 22.12 22.98
N GLU A 29 35.78 23.36 23.07
CA GLU A 29 35.68 24.18 21.86
C GLU A 29 37.12 24.50 21.41
N ARG A 30 37.45 24.22 20.15
CA ARG A 30 38.17 25.13 19.26
C ARG A 30 38.34 24.52 17.87
N VAL A 31 37.80 25.27 16.91
CA VAL A 31 38.41 25.61 15.62
C VAL A 31 38.43 24.49 14.57
N PHE A 32 37.52 24.59 13.60
CA PHE A 32 37.82 24.71 12.15
C PHE A 32 36.54 25.27 11.50
N ALA A 33 36.40 26.58 11.28
CA ALA A 33 36.93 27.32 10.14
C ALA A 33 36.61 26.68 8.77
N LYS A 34 35.53 27.20 8.17
CA LYS A 34 35.46 27.67 6.78
C LYS A 34 35.84 26.69 5.66
N ALA A 35 34.82 26.12 5.02
CA ALA A 35 34.83 25.87 3.58
C ALA A 35 33.39 25.95 3.03
N MET A 36 33.00 27.12 2.55
CA MET A 36 32.06 27.20 1.43
C MET A 36 32.78 26.67 0.20
N LEU A 37 32.36 25.52 -0.30
CA LEU A 37 32.65 25.08 -1.66
C LEU A 37 31.39 24.40 -2.22
N ALA A 38 30.89 25.01 -3.29
CA ALA A 38 29.93 24.54 -4.28
C ALA A 38 29.29 23.16 -4.06
N SER A 39 27.97 23.14 -3.82
CA SER A 39 27.13 21.99 -4.15
C SER A 39 26.97 21.91 -5.67
N SER A 40 27.94 21.33 -6.36
CA SER A 40 27.76 20.86 -7.73
C SER A 40 26.97 19.55 -7.68
N SER A 41 25.73 19.59 -8.17
CA SER A 41 24.94 18.40 -8.48
C SER A 41 25.74 17.40 -9.32
N PRO A 42 25.88 16.12 -8.93
CA PRO A 42 26.21 15.11 -9.90
C PRO A 42 24.98 14.89 -10.79
N ALA A 43 25.11 15.25 -12.07
CA ALA A 43 24.23 14.76 -13.11
C ALA A 43 24.27 13.23 -13.06
N SER A 44 23.19 12.60 -12.60
CA SER A 44 22.98 11.17 -12.76
C SER A 44 22.79 10.87 -14.24
N VAL A 45 23.90 10.63 -14.93
CA VAL A 45 23.95 9.92 -16.19
C VAL A 45 23.96 8.43 -15.85
N VAL A 46 22.79 7.86 -15.60
CA VAL A 46 22.58 6.41 -15.62
C VAL A 46 21.21 6.15 -16.21
N GLY A 47 21.20 5.62 -17.42
CA GLY A 47 19.99 5.19 -18.11
C GLY A 47 20.30 4.60 -19.47
N ASP A 48 21.46 3.95 -19.58
CA ASP A 48 21.83 3.19 -20.76
C ASP A 48 21.00 1.90 -20.81
N SER A 49 20.26 1.74 -21.90
CA SER A 49 19.83 0.45 -22.44
C SER A 49 18.97 -0.45 -21.54
N VAL A 50 17.66 -0.16 -21.45
CA VAL A 50 16.67 -1.25 -21.39
C VAL A 50 16.72 -1.93 -22.76
N LYS A 51 17.46 -3.05 -22.83
CA LYS A 51 17.31 -4.02 -23.92
C LYS A 51 15.85 -4.45 -23.94
N ALA A 52 15.06 -3.82 -24.80
CA ALA A 52 13.78 -4.36 -25.21
C ALA A 52 14.06 -5.74 -25.79
N SER A 53 13.67 -6.80 -25.06
CA SER A 53 13.59 -8.12 -25.65
C SER A 53 12.73 -7.99 -26.91
N PRO A 54 13.24 -8.36 -28.11
CA PRO A 54 12.48 -8.24 -29.32
C PRO A 54 11.21 -9.10 -29.20
N PRO A 55 10.06 -8.61 -29.71
CA PRO A 55 8.81 -9.36 -29.65
C PRO A 55 8.99 -10.72 -30.34
N MET A 56 8.43 -11.76 -29.72
CA MET A 56 8.41 -13.10 -30.33
C MET A 56 7.80 -13.03 -31.75
N PRO A 57 8.30 -13.82 -32.71
CA PRO A 57 7.78 -13.80 -34.06
C PRO A 57 6.37 -14.40 -34.05
N GLY A 58 5.36 -13.58 -34.36
CA GLY A 58 3.99 -14.07 -34.54
C GLY A 58 2.93 -12.99 -34.57
N ASP A 59 2.99 -11.98 -33.69
CA ASP A 59 1.99 -10.91 -33.60
C ASP A 59 2.66 -9.57 -33.29
N SER A 60 3.20 -8.89 -34.30
CA SER A 60 3.93 -7.62 -34.16
C SER A 60 3.03 -6.38 -33.98
N SER A 61 1.73 -6.57 -33.71
CA SER A 61 0.79 -5.46 -33.58
C SER A 61 0.99 -4.71 -32.24
N ILE A 62 0.73 -3.41 -32.24
CA ILE A 62 0.80 -2.60 -31.01
C ILE A 62 -0.19 -3.12 -29.96
N GLU A 63 -1.32 -3.70 -30.38
CA GLU A 63 -2.27 -4.37 -29.48
C GLU A 63 -1.66 -5.58 -28.77
N ALA A 64 -0.88 -6.41 -29.48
CA ALA A 64 -0.17 -7.52 -28.86
C ALA A 64 0.87 -7.02 -27.84
N ARG A 65 1.55 -5.90 -28.14
CA ARG A 65 2.48 -5.24 -27.21
C ARG A 65 1.76 -4.70 -25.98
N LEU A 66 0.58 -4.09 -26.14
CA LEU A 66 -0.23 -3.61 -25.02
C LEU A 66 -0.66 -4.77 -24.11
N LYS A 67 -1.10 -5.89 -24.69
CA LYS A 67 -1.42 -7.11 -23.94
C LYS A 67 -0.19 -7.67 -23.21
N ALA A 68 0.97 -7.64 -23.85
CA ALA A 68 2.23 -8.05 -23.25
C ALA A 68 2.66 -7.16 -22.07
N CYS A 69 2.23 -5.89 -22.02
CA CYS A 69 2.43 -5.02 -20.85
C CYS A 69 1.45 -5.31 -19.70
N LEU A 70 0.20 -5.67 -20.03
CA LEU A 70 -0.83 -5.98 -19.04
C LEU A 70 -0.49 -7.23 -18.23
N LEU A 71 0.03 -8.26 -18.89
CA LEU A 71 0.36 -9.54 -18.26
C LEU A 71 1.32 -9.42 -17.05
N PRO A 72 2.46 -8.71 -17.13
CA PRO A 72 3.32 -8.45 -15.98
C PRO A 72 2.82 -7.31 -15.08
N GLY A 73 1.75 -6.60 -15.47
CA GLY A 73 1.23 -5.46 -14.73
C GLY A 73 2.09 -4.20 -14.80
N ASP A 74 2.88 -4.02 -15.86
CA ASP A 74 3.72 -2.82 -16.03
C ASP A 74 2.87 -1.67 -16.57
N VAL A 75 2.39 -0.83 -15.64
CA VAL A 75 1.56 0.34 -15.95
C VAL A 75 2.26 1.33 -16.88
N GLN A 76 3.58 1.52 -16.77
CA GLN A 76 4.32 2.45 -17.63
C GLN A 76 4.41 1.90 -19.06
N CYS A 77 4.65 0.60 -19.20
CA CYS A 77 4.57 -0.09 -20.48
C CYS A 77 3.17 0.05 -21.10
N VAL A 78 2.10 -0.16 -20.31
CA VAL A 78 0.71 0.01 -20.77
C VAL A 78 0.46 1.43 -21.28
N ILE A 79 0.91 2.45 -20.54
CA ILE A 79 0.79 3.85 -20.96
C ILE A 79 1.49 4.07 -22.29
N GLY A 80 2.76 3.67 -22.40
CA GLY A 80 3.56 3.85 -23.61
C GLY A 80 2.93 3.19 -24.83
N GLN A 81 2.50 1.92 -24.72
CA GLN A 81 1.89 1.21 -25.84
C GLN A 81 0.52 1.79 -26.23
N TRP A 82 -0.30 2.19 -25.26
CA TRP A 82 -1.61 2.78 -25.55
C TRP A 82 -1.48 4.11 -26.28
N MET A 83 -0.54 4.96 -25.85
CA MET A 83 -0.28 6.27 -26.47
C MET A 83 0.16 6.11 -27.94
N VAL A 84 1.04 5.16 -28.22
CA VAL A 84 1.47 4.84 -29.58
C VAL A 84 0.31 4.27 -30.41
N LEU A 85 -0.49 3.35 -29.84
CA LEU A 85 -1.65 2.75 -30.52
C LEU A 85 -2.70 3.78 -30.94
N LYS A 86 -2.93 4.78 -30.10
CA LYS A 86 -3.97 5.80 -30.30
C LYS A 86 -3.45 7.10 -30.91
N THR A 87 -2.14 7.18 -31.18
CA THR A 87 -1.48 8.40 -31.68
C THR A 87 -1.85 9.61 -30.82
N ALA A 88 -1.90 9.42 -29.50
CA ALA A 88 -2.29 10.46 -28.56
C ALA A 88 -1.09 11.31 -28.17
N GLU A 89 -1.29 12.63 -28.03
CA GLU A 89 -0.23 13.56 -27.60
C GLU A 89 -0.10 13.63 -26.08
N THR A 90 -1.20 13.38 -25.36
CA THR A 90 -1.25 13.44 -23.89
C THR A 90 -1.89 12.19 -23.30
N VAL A 91 -1.38 11.74 -22.15
CA VAL A 91 -1.96 10.61 -21.41
C VAL A 91 -3.37 10.98 -20.96
N PRO A 92 -4.43 10.25 -21.34
CA PRO A 92 -5.80 10.58 -20.98
C PRO A 92 -6.06 10.40 -19.49
N ASP A 93 -7.05 11.11 -18.97
CA ASP A 93 -7.33 11.18 -17.53
C ASP A 93 -7.59 9.81 -16.89
N TRP A 94 -8.35 8.94 -17.56
CA TRP A 94 -8.65 7.61 -17.05
C TRP A 94 -7.38 6.75 -16.90
N LEU A 95 -6.38 6.95 -17.75
CA LEU A 95 -5.14 6.19 -17.73
C LEU A 95 -4.20 6.73 -16.64
N ARG A 96 -4.21 8.05 -16.41
CA ARG A 96 -3.57 8.65 -15.22
C ARG A 96 -4.23 8.18 -13.92
N ARG A 97 -5.56 8.03 -13.89
CA ARG A 97 -6.29 7.46 -12.74
C ARG A 97 -5.93 6.00 -12.50
N LEU A 98 -5.81 5.20 -13.57
CA LEU A 98 -5.34 3.81 -13.47
C LEU A 98 -3.93 3.76 -12.88
N GLN A 99 -3.03 4.62 -13.34
CA GLN A 99 -1.69 4.72 -12.77
C GLN A 99 -1.72 5.11 -11.29
N TRP A 100 -2.45 6.18 -10.97
CA TRP A 100 -2.63 6.64 -9.60
C TRP A 100 -3.11 5.52 -8.69
N ALA A 101 -4.03 4.66 -9.14
CA ALA A 101 -4.58 3.57 -8.32
C ALA A 101 -3.51 2.65 -7.69
N PHE A 102 -2.32 2.57 -8.29
CA PHE A 102 -1.20 1.73 -7.82
C PHE A 102 -0.09 2.51 -7.10
N ASP A 103 -0.24 3.82 -6.92
CA ASP A 103 0.67 4.63 -6.12
C ASP A 103 0.69 4.13 -4.67
N VAL A 104 1.88 4.16 -4.06
CA VAL A 104 2.08 3.71 -2.66
C VAL A 104 1.19 4.49 -1.68
N SER A 105 0.87 5.75 -1.98
CA SER A 105 -0.03 6.58 -1.17
C SER A 105 -1.47 6.06 -1.10
N ASN A 106 -1.87 5.18 -2.02
CA ASN A 106 -3.19 4.55 -2.04
C ASN A 106 -3.24 3.21 -1.30
N ARG A 107 -2.11 2.74 -0.77
CA ARG A 107 -2.01 1.56 0.08
C ARG A 107 -2.38 1.88 1.53
N GLN A 108 -3.58 2.39 1.72
CA GLN A 108 -4.10 2.81 3.02
C GLN A 108 -5.58 2.46 3.17
N ALA A 109 -6.00 2.22 4.42
CA ALA A 109 -7.38 1.90 4.73
C ALA A 109 -8.36 2.97 4.22
N GLY A 110 -9.46 2.53 3.61
CA GLY A 110 -10.52 3.42 3.14
C GLY A 110 -10.37 3.95 1.71
N GLN A 111 -9.24 3.71 1.02
CA GLN A 111 -9.09 4.09 -0.40
C GLN A 111 -9.60 3.02 -1.38
N CYS A 112 -9.88 1.81 -0.90
CA CYS A 112 -10.19 0.64 -1.72
C CYS A 112 -11.29 0.90 -2.76
N VAL A 113 -12.37 1.61 -2.40
CA VAL A 113 -13.44 1.94 -3.34
C VAL A 113 -12.97 2.86 -4.48
N LYS A 114 -12.17 3.89 -4.18
CA LYS A 114 -11.65 4.82 -5.19
C LYS A 114 -10.65 4.12 -6.12
N VAL A 115 -9.75 3.34 -5.55
CA VAL A 115 -8.79 2.50 -6.28
C VAL A 115 -9.53 1.54 -7.19
N ALA A 116 -10.49 0.78 -6.67
CA ALA A 116 -11.27 -0.19 -7.44
C ALA A 116 -12.00 0.49 -8.62
N LYS A 117 -12.65 1.65 -8.39
CA LYS A 117 -13.31 2.40 -9.48
C LYS A 117 -12.32 2.84 -10.57
N ALA A 118 -11.15 3.34 -10.19
CA ALA A 118 -10.11 3.75 -11.15
C ALA A 118 -9.55 2.56 -11.95
N VAL A 119 -9.29 1.44 -11.28
CA VAL A 119 -8.84 0.19 -11.92
C VAL A 119 -9.91 -0.35 -12.87
N HIS A 120 -11.16 -0.41 -12.42
CA HIS A 120 -12.29 -0.88 -13.22
C HIS A 120 -12.47 -0.04 -14.49
N GLU A 121 -12.49 1.29 -14.36
CA GLU A 121 -12.56 2.20 -15.51
C GLU A 121 -11.39 1.97 -16.47
N GLY A 122 -10.17 1.87 -15.96
CA GLY A 122 -8.99 1.66 -16.78
C GLY A 122 -9.01 0.35 -17.56
N LEU A 123 -9.36 -0.75 -16.90
CA LEU A 123 -9.47 -2.07 -17.53
C LEU A 123 -10.60 -2.10 -18.57
N LEU A 124 -11.76 -1.48 -18.32
CA LEU A 124 -12.81 -1.35 -19.33
C LEU A 124 -12.33 -0.59 -20.57
N LYS A 125 -11.58 0.51 -20.41
CA LYS A 125 -11.03 1.28 -21.54
C LYS A 125 -9.94 0.53 -22.31
N LEU A 126 -9.32 -0.46 -21.68
CA LEU A 126 -8.38 -1.39 -22.30
C LEU A 126 -9.08 -2.59 -22.98
N GLY A 127 -10.41 -2.65 -22.93
CA GLY A 127 -11.21 -3.70 -23.57
C GLY A 127 -11.40 -4.96 -22.72
N GLU A 128 -10.99 -4.92 -21.44
CA GLU A 128 -11.20 -6.00 -20.51
C GLU A 128 -12.61 -5.99 -19.90
N ARG A 129 -12.97 -7.08 -19.22
CA ARG A 129 -14.26 -7.25 -18.52
C ARG A 129 -14.06 -7.45 -17.01
N PRO A 130 -13.59 -6.42 -16.29
CA PRO A 130 -13.46 -6.49 -14.84
C PRO A 130 -14.83 -6.53 -14.15
N VAL A 131 -14.89 -7.13 -12.98
CA VAL A 131 -16.03 -7.06 -12.05
C VAL A 131 -15.54 -6.64 -10.67
N PHE A 132 -16.39 -6.06 -9.85
CA PHE A 132 -16.00 -5.71 -8.48
C PHE A 132 -16.10 -6.93 -7.57
N LEU A 133 -15.06 -7.15 -6.78
CA LEU A 133 -15.06 -8.08 -5.66
C LEU A 133 -15.33 -7.28 -4.38
N ARG A 134 -16.53 -7.43 -3.83
CA ARG A 134 -16.92 -6.82 -2.56
C ARG A 134 -16.66 -7.81 -1.43
N VAL A 135 -15.86 -7.39 -0.47
CA VAL A 135 -15.55 -8.14 0.74
C VAL A 135 -16.11 -7.39 1.94
N THR A 136 -17.03 -8.03 2.66
CA THR A 136 -17.68 -7.49 3.85
C THR A 136 -17.36 -8.35 5.07
N LEU A 137 -17.13 -7.71 6.22
CA LEU A 137 -17.00 -8.40 7.51
C LEU A 137 -18.34 -8.44 8.24
N GLU A 138 -18.79 -9.66 8.56
CA GLU A 138 -19.95 -9.94 9.41
C GLU A 138 -19.52 -10.34 10.82
N GLY A 139 -20.27 -9.88 11.82
CA GLY A 139 -20.02 -10.10 13.24
C GLY A 139 -20.22 -8.83 14.08
N GLU A 140 -20.29 -9.00 15.40
CA GLU A 140 -20.53 -7.91 16.35
C GLU A 140 -19.26 -7.18 16.80
N GLN A 141 -18.09 -7.69 16.42
CA GLN A 141 -16.80 -7.15 16.85
C GLN A 141 -16.26 -6.05 15.92
N ARG A 142 -15.00 -5.67 16.14
CA ARG A 142 -14.32 -4.64 15.36
C ARG A 142 -14.20 -5.07 13.90
N LYS A 143 -14.69 -4.22 13.00
CA LYS A 143 -14.71 -4.46 11.55
C LYS A 143 -13.37 -4.09 10.90
N MET A 144 -12.29 -4.71 11.36
CA MET A 144 -10.94 -4.52 10.83
C MET A 144 -10.57 -5.66 9.89
N LEU A 145 -10.02 -5.31 8.73
CA LEU A 145 -9.49 -6.27 7.76
C LEU A 145 -8.02 -5.97 7.50
N GLY A 146 -7.19 -6.98 7.68
CA GLY A 146 -5.78 -6.98 7.32
C GLY A 146 -5.54 -7.61 5.95
N PHE A 147 -4.40 -7.29 5.34
CA PHE A 147 -3.85 -7.94 4.16
C PHE A 147 -2.37 -8.23 4.36
N ASP A 148 -1.97 -9.50 4.24
CA ASP A 148 -0.58 -9.92 4.39
C ASP A 148 0.24 -9.66 3.11
N GLU A 149 1.25 -8.81 3.23
CA GLU A 149 2.26 -8.60 2.20
C GLU A 149 3.29 -9.72 2.26
N ILE A 150 3.26 -10.59 1.26
CA ILE A 150 4.23 -11.67 1.07
C ILE A 150 5.04 -11.37 -0.20
N VAL A 151 6.35 -11.30 -0.06
CA VAL A 151 7.30 -11.04 -1.14
C VAL A 151 8.22 -12.25 -1.28
N LYS A 152 8.25 -12.86 -2.47
CA LYS A 152 9.06 -14.07 -2.75
C LYS A 152 8.81 -15.20 -1.73
N GLY A 153 7.55 -15.38 -1.32
CA GLY A 153 7.14 -16.40 -0.35
C GLY A 153 7.43 -16.04 1.11
N VAL A 154 8.01 -14.87 1.40
CA VAL A 154 8.32 -14.43 2.77
C VAL A 154 7.30 -13.39 3.22
N PHE A 155 6.67 -13.63 4.38
CA PHE A 155 5.84 -12.64 5.05
C PHE A 155 6.67 -11.41 5.42
N VAL A 156 6.21 -10.23 5.00
CA VAL A 156 6.87 -8.95 5.27
C VAL A 156 6.14 -8.23 6.39
N LYS A 157 4.83 -8.01 6.23
CA LYS A 157 3.97 -7.33 7.21
C LYS A 157 2.49 -7.47 6.84
N THR A 158 1.61 -7.18 7.80
CA THR A 158 0.17 -7.03 7.58
C THR A 158 -0.19 -5.56 7.44
N HIS A 159 -0.94 -5.22 6.40
CA HIS A 159 -1.51 -3.88 6.19
C HIS A 159 -2.97 -3.86 6.60
N GLN A 160 -3.43 -2.77 7.21
CA GLN A 160 -4.86 -2.59 7.41
C GLN A 160 -5.50 -2.04 6.12
N VAL A 161 -6.43 -2.81 5.54
CA VAL A 161 -7.09 -2.45 4.28
C VAL A 161 -8.51 -1.91 4.47
N ALA A 162 -9.16 -2.27 5.58
CA ALA A 162 -10.47 -1.73 5.94
C ALA A 162 -10.58 -1.39 7.43
N THR A 163 -11.25 -0.27 7.72
CA THR A 163 -11.63 0.18 9.07
C THR A 163 -13.12 0.02 9.35
N THR A 164 -13.94 -0.11 8.30
CA THR A 164 -15.41 -0.21 8.36
C THR A 164 -15.93 -1.62 8.07
N GLY A 165 -15.02 -2.56 7.78
CA GLY A 165 -15.35 -3.92 7.37
C GLY A 165 -15.71 -4.07 5.90
N LEU A 166 -15.60 -3.02 5.10
CA LEU A 166 -15.77 -3.08 3.65
C LEU A 166 -14.40 -2.94 2.98
N HIS A 167 -14.07 -3.92 2.14
CA HIS A 167 -12.97 -3.85 1.19
C HIS A 167 -13.47 -4.16 -0.21
N VAL A 168 -12.95 -3.44 -1.19
CA VAL A 168 -13.33 -3.63 -2.59
C VAL A 168 -12.08 -3.75 -3.44
N ALA A 169 -12.05 -4.78 -4.27
CA ALA A 169 -11.01 -5.03 -5.25
C ALA A 169 -11.65 -5.32 -6.61
N ILE A 170 -10.82 -5.48 -7.64
CA ILE A 170 -11.26 -5.83 -8.99
C ILE A 170 -10.90 -7.27 -9.30
N LYS A 171 -11.86 -8.05 -9.77
CA LYS A 171 -11.66 -9.42 -10.26
C LYS A 171 -11.66 -9.42 -11.78
N ILE A 172 -10.66 -10.07 -12.37
CA ILE A 172 -10.52 -10.25 -13.81
C ILE A 172 -9.78 -11.56 -14.08
N GLN A 173 -10.37 -12.44 -14.89
CA GLN A 173 -9.74 -13.70 -15.32
C GLN A 173 -9.12 -14.53 -14.16
N GLY A 174 -9.81 -14.62 -13.02
CA GLY A 174 -9.34 -15.36 -11.83
C GLY A 174 -8.24 -14.66 -11.02
N ARG A 175 -7.91 -13.41 -11.34
CA ARG A 175 -6.98 -12.56 -10.61
C ARG A 175 -7.68 -11.41 -9.90
N ILE A 176 -7.16 -11.02 -8.75
CA ILE A 176 -7.64 -9.92 -7.93
C ILE A 176 -6.62 -8.78 -7.95
N ILE A 177 -7.10 -7.60 -8.36
CA ILE A 177 -6.34 -6.36 -8.52
C ILE A 177 -6.81 -5.35 -7.47
N ASP A 178 -5.87 -4.84 -6.68
CA ASP A 178 -6.05 -3.70 -5.78
C ASP A 178 -4.75 -2.89 -5.65
N ALA A 179 -4.69 -1.95 -4.71
CA ALA A 179 -3.51 -1.10 -4.50
C ALA A 179 -2.26 -1.88 -4.03
N TYR A 180 -2.44 -3.07 -3.44
CA TYR A 180 -1.36 -3.90 -2.90
C TYR A 180 -0.88 -4.93 -3.90
N THR A 181 -1.77 -5.48 -4.74
CA THR A 181 -1.42 -6.49 -5.73
C THR A 181 -0.91 -5.91 -7.04
N GLY A 182 -1.18 -4.63 -7.31
CA GLY A 182 -0.79 -3.99 -8.56
C GLY A 182 -1.59 -4.50 -9.76
N LEU A 183 -1.30 -3.98 -10.95
CA LEU A 183 -2.05 -4.31 -12.16
C LEU A 183 -1.95 -5.80 -12.56
N ALA A 184 -0.87 -6.48 -12.19
CA ALA A 184 -0.72 -7.92 -12.41
C ALA A 184 -1.73 -8.75 -11.60
N GLY A 185 -2.19 -8.21 -10.47
CA GLY A 185 -3.06 -8.87 -9.52
C GLY A 185 -2.43 -10.10 -8.87
N LEU A 186 -3.21 -10.75 -8.00
CA LEU A 186 -2.90 -12.06 -7.43
C LEU A 186 -3.94 -13.09 -7.85
N PRO A 187 -3.60 -14.39 -7.96
CA PRO A 187 -4.60 -15.45 -8.06
C PRO A 187 -5.62 -15.32 -6.92
N GLU A 188 -6.90 -15.53 -7.23
CA GLU A 188 -7.99 -15.34 -6.26
C GLU A 188 -7.80 -16.17 -4.98
N GLU A 189 -7.39 -17.43 -5.09
CA GLU A 189 -7.12 -18.28 -3.93
C GLU A 189 -6.02 -17.70 -3.03
N GLU A 190 -4.94 -17.20 -3.63
CA GLU A 190 -3.82 -16.60 -2.91
C GLU A 190 -4.23 -15.28 -2.26
N TYR A 191 -5.00 -14.47 -2.97
CA TYR A 191 -5.54 -13.22 -2.45
C TYR A 191 -6.41 -13.45 -1.22
N MET A 192 -7.33 -14.43 -1.28
CA MET A 192 -8.23 -14.75 -0.17
C MET A 192 -7.48 -15.25 1.06
N LYS A 193 -6.38 -16.01 0.89
CA LYS A 193 -5.52 -16.46 2.02
C LYS A 193 -4.80 -15.31 2.72
N ARG A 194 -4.54 -14.22 2.01
CA ARG A 194 -3.86 -13.03 2.55
C ARG A 194 -4.81 -12.08 3.27
N LEU A 195 -6.12 -12.25 3.15
CA LEU A 195 -7.10 -11.45 3.90
C LEU A 195 -7.22 -11.98 5.33
N ILE A 196 -6.89 -11.13 6.30
CA ILE A 196 -6.87 -11.47 7.72
C ILE A 196 -8.02 -10.72 8.42
N PRO A 197 -9.19 -11.35 8.61
CA PRO A 197 -10.28 -10.73 9.36
C PRO A 197 -9.89 -10.61 10.84
N TYR A 198 -10.46 -9.62 11.53
CA TYR A 198 -10.39 -9.58 12.99
C TYR A 198 -10.95 -10.87 13.60
N PRO A 199 -10.38 -11.42 14.69
CA PRO A 199 -10.86 -12.66 15.30
C PRO A 199 -12.37 -12.66 15.53
N GLY A 200 -13.03 -13.78 15.21
CA GLY A 200 -14.49 -13.91 15.37
C GLY A 200 -15.33 -13.22 14.29
N MET A 201 -14.72 -12.51 13.34
CA MET A 201 -15.42 -11.97 12.18
C MET A 201 -15.44 -12.98 11.03
N LYS A 202 -16.51 -12.98 10.25
CA LYS A 202 -16.67 -13.79 9.04
C LYS A 202 -16.49 -12.92 7.80
N LEU A 203 -15.73 -13.42 6.82
CA LEU A 203 -15.65 -12.83 5.49
C LEU A 203 -16.86 -13.25 4.66
N VAL A 204 -17.56 -12.26 4.11
CA VAL A 204 -18.57 -12.44 3.06
C VAL A 204 -18.04 -11.80 1.79
N VAL A 205 -18.03 -12.58 0.72
CA VAL A 205 -17.41 -12.19 -0.55
C VAL A 205 -18.45 -12.29 -1.64
N GLU A 206 -18.61 -11.22 -2.39
CA GLU A 206 -19.60 -11.10 -3.46
C GLU A 206 -18.94 -10.51 -4.69
N THR A 207 -19.34 -10.99 -5.87
CA THR A 207 -19.02 -10.34 -7.13
C THR A 207 -20.19 -9.46 -7.52
N VAL A 208 -19.93 -8.19 -7.81
CA VAL A 208 -20.96 -7.22 -8.21
C VAL A 208 -20.53 -6.45 -9.45
N ASP A 209 -21.48 -6.11 -10.31
CA ASP A 209 -21.22 -5.37 -11.55
C ASP A 209 -21.06 -3.86 -11.31
N SER A 210 -21.51 -3.36 -10.15
CA SER A 210 -21.42 -1.94 -9.76
C SER A 210 -21.35 -1.75 -8.24
N LEU A 211 -20.82 -0.59 -7.81
CA LEU A 211 -20.61 -0.18 -6.40
C LEU A 211 -21.45 1.02 -5.99
#